data_AF-A0A9X1FQ84-F1
#
_entry.id   AF-A0A9X1FQ84-F1
#
_cell.length_a   1.000
_cell.length_b   1.000
_cell.length_c   1.000
_cell.angle_alpha   90.00
_cell.angle_beta   90.00
_cell.angle_gamma   90.00
#
_symmetry.space_group_name_H-M   'P 1'
#
loop_
_entity.id
_entity.type
_entity.pdbx_description
1 polymer ?
#
loop_
_entity_poly.entity_id
_entity_poly.type
_entity_poly.pdbx_seq_one_letter_code
_entity_poly.pdbx_strand_id
1 'polypeptide(L)'
;MKRIFLICLIVPSIVLSQERTVTEIELIPNETISVEGSLSEGEKMEDLSWAWQSNNACFPATQYHKFTGNHVLYTGIIPTYSELFIKVIPKDEDANFSVYAYQVGVDNNALPPNLQSCVRCEVDHKWDRKWKGKTQDHTRNVKYILALNRSYRFVIGITGANELTEGDFTLEIFTKSN
;
A
#
# COMPACT_ATOMS: atom_id res chain seq x y z
N MET A 1 -27.76 -29.42 -53.35
CA MET A 1 -27.10 -28.23 -52.75
C MET A 1 -27.40 -28.20 -51.26
N LYS A 2 -26.47 -28.67 -50.41
CA LYS A 2 -26.61 -28.63 -48.94
C LYS A 2 -25.89 -27.40 -48.42
N ARG A 3 -26.63 -26.40 -47.92
CA ARG A 3 -26.09 -25.24 -47.22
C ARG A 3 -25.86 -25.62 -45.75
N ILE A 4 -24.60 -25.66 -45.33
CA ILE A 4 -24.21 -25.83 -43.92
C ILE A 4 -24.19 -24.44 -43.30
N PHE A 5 -25.08 -24.19 -42.33
CA PHE A 5 -25.07 -22.99 -41.50
C PHE A 5 -24.12 -23.24 -40.32
N LEU A 6 -23.00 -22.51 -40.28
CA LEU A 6 -22.06 -22.51 -39.16
C LEU A 6 -22.58 -21.53 -38.10
N ILE A 7 -23.13 -22.05 -37.01
CA ILE A 7 -23.55 -21.26 -35.85
C ILE A 7 -22.31 -21.07 -34.96
N CYS A 8 -21.81 -19.83 -34.91
CA CYS A 8 -20.69 -19.45 -34.04
C CYS A 8 -21.22 -19.23 -32.61
N LEU A 9 -20.91 -20.15 -31.70
CA LEU A 9 -21.24 -20.02 -30.28
C LEU A 9 -20.27 -19.01 -29.65
N ILE A 10 -20.76 -17.81 -29.32
CA ILE A 10 -20.00 -16.82 -28.56
C ILE A 10 -20.12 -17.21 -27.08
N VAL A 11 -19.06 -17.77 -26.51
CA VAL A 11 -18.98 -18.06 -25.07
C VAL A 11 -18.59 -16.74 -24.36
N PRO A 12 -19.40 -16.20 -23.44
CA PRO A 12 -19.01 -15.03 -22.68
C PRO A 12 -17.88 -15.41 -21.70
N SER A 13 -16.72 -14.78 -21.85
CA SER A 13 -15.63 -14.88 -20.90
C SER A 13 -16.04 -14.21 -19.59
N ILE A 14 -16.39 -15.01 -18.58
CA ILE A 14 -16.58 -14.51 -17.23
C ILE A 14 -15.20 -14.15 -16.69
N VAL A 15 -14.90 -12.86 -16.61
CA VAL A 15 -13.71 -12.36 -15.91
C VAL A 15 -13.99 -12.51 -14.42
N LEU A 16 -13.38 -13.52 -13.80
CA LEU A 16 -13.28 -13.62 -12.35
C LEU A 16 -12.40 -12.47 -11.87
N SER A 17 -13.01 -11.48 -11.20
CA SER A 17 -12.26 -10.47 -10.45
C SER A 17 -11.60 -11.16 -9.27
N GLN A 18 -10.29 -11.29 -9.29
CA GLN A 18 -9.52 -11.70 -8.12
C GLN A 18 -9.71 -10.62 -7.04
N GLU A 19 -10.16 -11.00 -5.84
CA GLU A 19 -10.13 -10.07 -4.71
C GLU A 19 -8.68 -9.82 -4.34
N ARG A 20 -8.29 -8.56 -4.14
CA ARG A 20 -6.94 -8.21 -3.73
C ARG A 20 -6.60 -8.91 -2.41
N THR A 21 -5.48 -9.61 -2.41
CA THR A 21 -4.93 -10.21 -1.19
C THR A 21 -4.44 -9.11 -0.25
N VAL A 22 -4.87 -9.16 1.01
CA VAL A 22 -4.36 -8.30 2.08
C VAL A 22 -3.86 -9.18 3.21
N THR A 23 -2.62 -8.94 3.63
CA THR A 23 -2.01 -9.69 4.74
C THR A 23 -2.33 -9.03 6.06
N GLU A 24 -2.92 -9.77 6.98
CA GLU A 24 -3.18 -9.29 8.34
C GLU A 24 -1.92 -9.38 9.20
N ILE A 25 -1.71 -8.35 10.02
CA ILE A 25 -0.56 -8.15 10.88
C ILE A 25 -1.04 -7.97 12.30
N GLU A 26 -0.58 -8.87 13.17
CA GLU A 26 -0.72 -8.72 14.62
C GLU A 26 0.44 -7.90 15.17
N LEU A 27 0.13 -6.77 15.79
CA LEU A 27 1.13 -5.89 16.39
C LEU A 27 1.50 -6.39 17.79
N ILE A 28 2.80 -6.40 18.08
CA ILE A 28 3.31 -6.68 19.42
C ILE A 28 3.71 -5.34 20.08
N PRO A 29 3.13 -4.98 21.24
CA PRO A 29 3.44 -3.73 21.92
C PRO A 29 4.93 -3.59 22.24
N ASN A 30 5.51 -2.43 21.90
CA ASN A 30 6.92 -2.08 22.13
C ASN A 30 7.94 -3.01 21.47
N GLU A 31 7.54 -3.73 20.43
CA GLU A 31 8.41 -4.60 19.65
C GLU A 31 8.35 -4.27 18.16
N THR A 32 9.39 -4.71 17.44
CA THR A 32 9.45 -4.64 15.97
C THR A 32 9.10 -6.01 15.42
N ILE A 33 8.08 -6.06 14.58
CA ILE A 33 7.81 -7.23 13.75
C ILE A 33 8.46 -7.03 12.39
N SER A 34 8.94 -8.11 11.79
CA SER A 34 9.57 -8.12 10.47
C SER A 34 8.88 -9.16 9.58
N VAL A 35 8.47 -8.74 8.40
CA VAL A 35 7.79 -9.58 7.40
C VAL A 35 8.53 -9.47 6.08
N GLU A 36 8.86 -10.60 5.48
CA GLU A 36 9.39 -10.65 4.12
C GLU A 36 8.23 -10.67 3.12
N GLY A 37 8.37 -9.98 2.00
CA GLY A 37 7.37 -9.97 0.93
C GLY A 37 7.95 -9.60 -0.42
N SER A 38 7.13 -9.67 -1.46
CA SER A 38 7.54 -9.32 -2.83
C SER A 38 6.47 -8.53 -3.56
N LEU A 39 6.85 -7.55 -4.38
CA LEU A 39 5.90 -6.80 -5.21
C LEU A 39 5.13 -7.70 -6.19
N SER A 40 5.68 -8.88 -6.53
CA SER A 40 5.00 -9.87 -7.38
C SER A 40 3.75 -10.47 -6.73
N GLU A 41 3.61 -10.37 -5.40
CA GLU A 41 2.44 -10.82 -4.65
C GLU A 41 1.30 -9.79 -4.66
N GLY A 42 1.61 -8.57 -5.11
CA GLY A 42 0.67 -7.47 -5.21
C GLY A 42 0.03 -7.37 -6.59
N GLU A 43 -0.80 -6.35 -6.75
CA GLU A 43 -1.49 -6.05 -8.01
C GLU A 43 -1.36 -4.57 -8.36
N LYS A 44 -1.36 -4.25 -9.65
CA LYS A 44 -1.44 -2.86 -10.08
C LYS A 44 -2.76 -2.23 -9.67
N MET A 45 -2.67 -0.95 -9.34
CA MET A 45 -3.84 -0.12 -9.06
C MET A 45 -4.00 0.90 -10.18
N GLU A 46 -4.90 0.60 -11.11
CA GLU A 46 -5.14 1.44 -12.30
C GLU A 46 -5.63 2.85 -11.96
N ASP A 47 -6.44 2.98 -10.90
CA ASP A 47 -6.92 4.26 -10.40
C ASP A 47 -6.20 4.63 -9.09
N LEU A 48 -5.27 5.59 -9.15
CA LEU A 48 -4.62 6.13 -7.97
C LEU A 48 -5.32 7.38 -7.42
N SER A 49 -6.44 7.80 -8.02
CA SER A 49 -7.08 9.08 -7.71
C SER A 49 -7.59 9.18 -6.29
N TRP A 50 -7.93 8.05 -5.68
CA TRP A 50 -8.24 7.94 -4.26
C TRP A 50 -7.22 8.69 -3.39
N ALA A 51 -5.93 8.68 -3.76
CA ALA A 51 -4.87 9.17 -2.90
C ALA A 51 -4.79 10.70 -2.81
N TRP A 52 -5.17 11.43 -3.85
CA TRP A 52 -5.11 12.91 -3.86
C TRP A 52 -6.47 13.59 -3.74
N GLN A 53 -7.55 12.82 -3.63
CA GLN A 53 -8.85 13.39 -3.26
C GLN A 53 -8.77 13.99 -1.85
N SER A 54 -9.44 15.12 -1.63
CA SER A 54 -9.31 15.93 -0.39
C SER A 54 -9.73 15.20 0.89
N ASN A 55 -10.53 14.16 0.78
CA ASN A 55 -10.99 13.25 1.85
C ASN A 55 -9.94 12.22 2.29
N ASN A 56 -8.88 12.01 1.50
CA ASN A 56 -7.77 11.10 1.81
C ASN A 56 -6.44 11.85 1.91
N ALA A 57 -6.14 12.71 0.92
CA ALA A 57 -4.97 13.59 0.85
C ALA A 57 -3.64 12.90 1.21
N CYS A 58 -3.45 11.67 0.73
CA CYS A 58 -2.29 10.85 1.06
C CYS A 58 -1.01 11.25 0.33
N PHE A 59 -1.08 11.36 -1.01
CA PHE A 59 0.02 11.86 -1.82
C PHE A 59 -0.52 12.70 -2.98
N PRO A 60 0.23 13.73 -3.41
CA PRO A 60 -0.25 14.63 -4.46
C PRO A 60 -0.24 13.96 -5.83
N ALA A 61 -1.19 14.33 -6.69
CA ALA A 61 -1.29 13.82 -8.07
C ALA A 61 -0.01 14.02 -8.89
N THR A 62 0.77 15.08 -8.62
CA THR A 62 2.05 15.35 -9.29
C THR A 62 3.13 14.30 -9.01
N GLN A 63 2.94 13.46 -8.00
CA GLN A 63 3.88 12.42 -7.57
C GLN A 63 3.35 11.00 -7.87
N TYR A 64 2.25 10.86 -8.60
CA TYR A 64 1.57 9.56 -8.80
C TYR A 64 2.48 8.48 -9.39
N HIS A 65 3.38 8.86 -10.31
CA HIS A 65 4.33 7.95 -10.98
C HIS A 65 5.24 7.17 -10.00
N LYS A 66 5.33 7.60 -8.74
CA LYS A 66 6.08 6.89 -7.69
C LYS A 66 5.30 5.74 -7.06
N PHE A 67 4.05 5.53 -7.46
CA PHE A 67 3.12 4.56 -6.88
C PHE A 67 2.38 3.73 -7.95
N THR A 68 2.92 3.62 -9.17
CA THR A 68 2.24 2.95 -10.29
C THR A 68 2.60 1.48 -10.47
N GLY A 69 3.53 0.97 -9.66
CA GLY A 69 3.87 -0.43 -9.61
C GLY A 69 2.77 -1.32 -9.02
N ASN A 70 3.12 -2.57 -8.71
CA ASN A 70 2.23 -3.43 -7.92
C ASN A 70 2.09 -2.88 -6.50
N HIS A 71 0.92 -3.09 -5.88
CA HIS A 71 0.63 -2.72 -4.50
C HIS A 71 0.45 -3.99 -3.69
N VAL A 72 1.31 -4.18 -2.68
CA VAL A 72 1.15 -5.21 -1.65
C VAL A 72 0.56 -4.54 -0.43
N LEU A 73 -0.56 -5.07 0.07
CA LEU A 73 -1.32 -4.46 1.15
C LEU A 73 -1.22 -5.29 2.44
N TYR A 74 -0.94 -4.60 3.54
CA TYR A 74 -0.96 -5.14 4.89
C TYR A 74 -1.96 -4.39 5.73
N THR A 75 -2.55 -5.04 6.73
CA THR A 75 -3.54 -4.41 7.61
C THR A 75 -3.48 -4.96 9.02
N GLY A 76 -4.05 -4.24 9.97
CA GLY A 76 -4.23 -4.69 11.33
C GLY A 76 -4.93 -3.63 12.15
N ILE A 77 -4.98 -3.81 13.46
CA ILE A 77 -5.55 -2.84 14.39
C ILE A 77 -4.43 -2.18 15.17
N ILE A 78 -4.34 -0.85 15.09
CA ILE A 78 -3.51 -0.07 16.00
C ILE A 78 -4.32 0.15 17.29
N PRO A 79 -3.85 -0.32 18.46
CA PRO A 79 -4.54 -0.11 19.73
C PRO A 79 -4.45 1.36 20.17
N THR A 80 -5.27 1.75 21.14
CA THR A 80 -5.20 3.09 21.75
C THR A 80 -3.82 3.37 22.35
N TYR A 81 -3.50 4.65 22.52
CA TYR A 81 -2.23 5.14 23.06
C TYR A 81 -0.98 4.57 22.37
N SER A 82 -1.08 4.34 21.06
CA SER A 82 0.00 3.72 20.28
C SER A 82 0.34 4.49 19.01
N GLU A 83 1.56 4.31 18.53
CA GLU A 83 2.08 4.87 17.28
C GLU A 83 2.89 3.83 16.52
N LEU A 84 2.68 3.74 15.20
CA LEU A 84 3.46 2.86 14.33
C LEU A 84 4.62 3.61 13.66
N PHE A 85 5.75 2.91 13.60
CA PHE A 85 6.92 3.27 12.81
C PHE A 85 7.11 2.15 11.80
N ILE A 86 6.86 2.48 10.54
CA ILE A 86 6.83 1.53 9.43
C ILE A 86 8.05 1.79 8.55
N LYS A 87 8.81 0.75 8.24
CA LYS A 87 9.97 0.83 7.37
C LYS A 87 9.94 -0.29 6.34
N VAL A 88 10.18 0.07 5.08
CA VAL A 88 10.35 -0.88 3.98
C VAL A 88 11.81 -0.85 3.55
N ILE A 89 12.39 -2.02 3.44
CA ILE A 89 13.79 -2.25 3.03
C ILE A 89 13.78 -3.14 1.80
N PRO A 90 13.86 -2.56 0.59
CA PRO A 90 14.12 -3.34 -0.62
C PRO A 90 15.39 -4.18 -0.48
N LYS A 91 15.35 -5.44 -0.91
CA LYS A 91 16.55 -6.31 -0.93
C LYS A 91 17.54 -5.88 -2.02
N ASP A 92 17.02 -5.34 -3.12
CA ASP A 92 17.78 -4.62 -4.13
C ASP A 92 17.78 -3.12 -3.82
N GLU A 93 18.95 -2.55 -3.52
CA GLU A 93 19.08 -1.14 -3.16
C GLU A 93 18.75 -0.18 -4.30
N ASP A 94 18.79 -0.65 -5.55
CA ASP A 94 18.44 0.15 -6.73
C ASP A 94 16.93 0.14 -7.00
N ALA A 95 16.18 -0.78 -6.39
CA ALA A 95 14.75 -0.89 -6.58
C ALA A 95 14.01 0.28 -5.92
N ASN A 96 13.22 1.00 -6.73
CA ASN A 96 12.60 2.25 -6.29
C ASN A 96 11.21 2.03 -5.70
N PHE A 97 11.19 1.68 -4.42
CA PHE A 97 9.98 1.49 -3.66
C PHE A 97 9.43 2.80 -3.10
N SER A 98 8.12 2.79 -2.85
CA SER A 98 7.36 3.77 -2.08
C SER A 98 6.48 3.04 -1.08
N VAL A 99 6.15 3.71 0.02
CA VAL A 99 5.26 3.18 1.05
C VAL A 99 4.28 4.25 1.49
N TYR A 100 3.02 3.86 1.65
CA TYR A 100 2.01 4.67 2.31
C TYR A 100 1.36 3.88 3.43
N ALA A 101 0.83 4.57 4.43
CA ALA A 101 -0.06 3.97 5.39
C ALA A 101 -1.19 4.92 5.76
N TYR A 102 -2.37 4.37 6.02
CA TYR A 102 -3.52 5.15 6.40
C TYR A 102 -4.33 4.49 7.51
N GLN A 103 -5.19 5.28 8.14
CA GLN A 103 -6.09 4.86 9.20
C GLN A 103 -7.55 5.03 8.81
N VAL A 104 -8.37 4.05 9.16
CA VAL A 104 -9.83 4.09 9.04
C VAL A 104 -10.47 3.55 10.32
N GLY A 105 -11.78 3.74 10.47
CA GLY A 105 -12.54 3.11 11.55
C GLY A 105 -12.32 1.60 11.59
N VAL A 106 -12.34 0.99 12.79
CA VAL A 106 -12.00 -0.43 13.00
C VAL A 106 -12.82 -1.38 12.12
N ASP A 107 -14.09 -1.05 11.84
CA ASP A 107 -14.99 -1.87 11.03
C ASP A 107 -14.99 -1.51 9.52
N ASN A 108 -14.16 -0.54 9.11
CA ASN A 108 -14.08 -0.10 7.72
C ASN A 108 -13.06 -0.95 6.95
N ASN A 109 -13.55 -1.82 6.07
CA ASN A 109 -12.72 -2.69 5.23
C ASN A 109 -12.44 -2.13 3.83
N ALA A 110 -12.77 -0.85 3.56
CA ALA A 110 -12.51 -0.26 2.26
C ALA A 110 -11.01 -0.14 2.00
N LEU A 111 -10.61 -0.60 0.82
CA LEU A 111 -9.24 -0.50 0.31
C LEU A 111 -9.22 0.42 -0.91
N PRO A 112 -8.10 1.12 -1.16
CA PRO A 112 -7.84 1.74 -2.44
C PRO A 112 -8.14 0.81 -3.63
N PRO A 113 -8.68 1.30 -4.76
CA PRO A 113 -9.08 2.69 -5.00
C PRO A 113 -10.44 3.07 -4.39
N ASN A 114 -11.16 2.12 -3.80
CA ASN A 114 -12.52 2.31 -3.30
C ASN A 114 -12.58 3.01 -1.93
N LEU A 115 -11.43 3.43 -1.39
CA LEU A 115 -11.32 4.13 -0.10
C LEU A 115 -11.95 5.53 -0.17
N GLN A 116 -13.08 5.70 0.52
CA GLN A 116 -13.85 6.94 0.51
C GLN A 116 -13.29 8.04 1.42
N SER A 117 -12.61 7.70 2.50
CA SER A 117 -11.95 8.66 3.39
C SER A 117 -11.03 7.92 4.35
N CYS A 118 -9.96 8.58 4.80
CA CYS A 118 -9.12 8.12 5.89
C CYS A 118 -9.03 9.19 6.98
N VAL A 119 -8.81 8.75 8.21
CA VAL A 119 -8.57 9.63 9.37
C VAL A 119 -7.19 10.29 9.26
N ARG A 120 -6.24 9.54 8.69
CA ARG A 120 -4.86 9.95 8.50
C ARG A 120 -4.26 9.14 7.35
N CYS A 121 -3.40 9.77 6.56
CA CYS A 121 -2.50 9.08 5.66
C CYS A 121 -1.11 9.69 5.75
N GLU A 122 -0.09 8.85 5.70
CA GLU A 122 1.31 9.24 5.72
C GLU A 122 2.04 8.41 4.65
N VAL A 123 3.06 9.01 4.03
CA VAL A 123 3.72 8.42 2.86
C VAL A 123 5.21 8.74 2.84
N ASP A 124 6.00 7.83 2.29
CA ASP A 124 7.39 8.09 1.93
C ASP A 124 7.75 7.45 0.58
N HIS A 125 8.59 8.17 -0.15
CA HIS A 125 8.96 7.90 -1.54
C HIS A 125 10.24 8.65 -1.90
N LYS A 126 10.90 8.24 -2.98
CA LYS A 126 12.17 8.85 -3.43
C LYS A 126 11.99 10.35 -3.70
N TRP A 127 12.93 11.17 -3.25
CA TRP A 127 12.89 12.62 -3.49
C TRP A 127 13.38 12.95 -4.90
N ASP A 128 12.76 13.95 -5.53
CA ASP A 128 13.17 14.41 -6.87
C ASP A 128 14.46 15.23 -6.84
N ARG A 129 14.84 15.72 -5.66
CA ARG A 129 16.01 16.57 -5.48
C ARG A 129 16.77 16.24 -4.21
N LYS A 130 18.07 16.54 -4.24
CA LYS A 130 18.91 16.53 -3.04
C LYS A 130 18.57 17.71 -2.15
N TRP A 131 18.46 17.47 -0.85
CA TRP A 131 18.23 18.50 0.15
C TRP A 131 19.50 18.73 0.95
N LYS A 132 19.87 19.99 1.18
CA LYS A 132 21.08 20.34 1.92
C LYS A 132 21.03 19.71 3.32
N GLY A 133 22.06 18.92 3.65
CA GLY A 133 22.18 18.25 4.95
C GLY A 133 21.29 17.02 5.11
N LYS A 134 20.65 16.51 4.05
CA LYS A 134 19.91 15.25 4.09
C LYS A 134 20.46 14.26 3.07
N THR A 135 20.54 13.00 3.47
CA THR A 135 20.75 11.85 2.60
C THR A 135 19.46 11.05 2.54
N GLN A 136 19.25 10.38 1.41
CA GLN A 136 18.18 9.40 1.24
C GLN A 136 18.84 8.10 0.83
N ASP A 137 18.48 7.02 1.51
CA ASP A 137 18.90 5.66 1.18
C ASP A 137 17.80 4.92 0.39
N HIS A 138 17.97 3.62 0.20
CA HIS A 138 17.00 2.77 -0.50
C HIS A 138 15.75 2.47 0.33
N THR A 139 15.71 2.82 1.62
CA THR A 139 14.59 2.53 2.52
C THR A 139 13.50 3.59 2.44
N ARG A 140 12.27 3.23 2.80
CA ARG A 140 11.15 4.17 2.95
C ARG A 140 10.51 4.03 4.31
N ASN A 141 10.18 5.16 4.93
CA ASN A 141 9.76 5.21 6.32
C ASN A 141 8.48 6.04 6.49
N VAL A 142 7.44 5.42 7.04
CA VAL A 142 6.23 6.11 7.46
C VAL A 142 6.18 6.16 8.99
N LYS A 143 5.85 7.33 9.52
CA LYS A 143 5.70 7.60 10.96
C LYS A 143 4.37 8.30 11.20
N TYR A 144 4.02 8.54 12.46
CA TYR A 144 2.81 9.27 12.83
C TYR A 144 1.50 8.57 12.47
N ILE A 145 1.50 7.26 12.24
CA ILE A 145 0.27 6.47 12.25
C ILE A 145 -0.09 6.24 13.72
N LEU A 146 -0.91 7.12 14.30
CA LEU A 146 -1.14 7.21 15.73
C LEU A 146 -2.58 6.97 16.15
N ALA A 147 -2.77 6.37 17.31
CA ALA A 147 -4.06 6.14 17.92
C ALA A 147 -4.00 6.69 19.35
N LEU A 148 -4.73 7.78 19.61
CA LEU A 148 -4.76 8.39 20.94
C LEU A 148 -5.82 7.69 21.80
N ASN A 149 -7.08 8.10 21.65
CA ASN A 149 -8.19 7.66 22.50
C ASN A 149 -9.10 6.62 21.84
N ARG A 150 -8.78 6.19 20.60
CA ARG A 150 -9.55 5.20 19.85
C ARG A 150 -8.60 4.34 19.03
N SER A 151 -8.89 3.06 18.94
CA SER A 151 -8.22 2.15 18.02
C SER A 151 -8.66 2.46 16.59
N TYR A 152 -7.79 2.19 15.63
CA TYR A 152 -8.08 2.30 14.21
C TYR A 152 -7.62 1.05 13.49
N ARG A 153 -8.29 0.73 12.38
CA ARG A 153 -7.69 -0.18 11.41
C ARG A 153 -6.65 0.62 10.64
N PHE A 154 -5.43 0.09 10.56
CA PHE A 154 -4.42 0.63 9.67
C PHE A 154 -4.32 -0.22 8.41
N VAL A 155 -3.91 0.40 7.31
CA VAL A 155 -3.49 -0.28 6.09
C VAL A 155 -2.15 0.30 5.67
N ILE A 156 -1.23 -0.56 5.28
CA ILE A 156 0.08 -0.21 4.72
C ILE A 156 0.06 -0.70 3.27
N GLY A 157 0.41 0.18 2.34
CA GLY A 157 0.65 -0.19 0.96
C GLY A 157 2.12 -0.01 0.60
N ILE A 158 2.73 -1.08 0.11
CA ILE A 158 4.08 -1.09 -0.43
C ILE A 158 3.96 -1.18 -1.95
N THR A 159 4.63 -0.28 -2.65
CA THR A 159 4.53 -0.21 -4.11
C THR A 159 5.82 0.19 -4.80
N GLY A 160 5.93 -0.15 -6.07
CA GLY A 160 7.02 0.29 -6.94
C GLY A 160 6.72 1.62 -7.64
N ALA A 161 7.77 2.40 -7.89
CA ALA A 161 7.71 3.55 -8.77
C ALA A 161 7.88 3.15 -10.24
N ASN A 162 7.32 3.96 -11.15
CA ASN A 162 7.48 3.84 -12.60
C ASN A 162 7.20 2.41 -13.11
N GLU A 163 6.03 1.87 -12.75
CA GLU A 163 5.56 0.54 -13.18
C GLU A 163 6.39 -0.65 -12.64
N LEU A 164 7.22 -0.46 -11.60
CA LEU A 164 7.96 -1.56 -10.97
C LEU A 164 7.01 -2.56 -10.31
N THR A 165 6.96 -3.78 -10.83
CA THR A 165 6.01 -4.83 -10.43
C THR A 165 6.63 -5.99 -9.65
N GLU A 166 7.95 -6.02 -9.57
CA GLU A 166 8.72 -7.09 -8.92
C GLU A 166 9.77 -6.49 -7.99
N GLY A 167 10.22 -7.28 -7.03
CA GLY A 167 11.26 -6.91 -6.07
C GLY A 167 10.89 -7.37 -4.66
N ASP A 168 11.86 -8.01 -4.01
CA ASP A 168 11.71 -8.51 -2.65
C ASP A 168 12.05 -7.40 -1.64
N PHE A 169 11.38 -7.43 -0.49
CA PHE A 169 11.57 -6.45 0.56
C PHE A 169 11.33 -7.05 1.94
N THR A 170 11.89 -6.38 2.94
CA THR A 170 11.50 -6.55 4.35
C THR A 170 10.65 -5.37 4.80
N LEU A 171 9.48 -5.67 5.36
CA LEU A 171 8.62 -4.73 6.06
C LEU A 171 8.88 -4.85 7.57
N GLU A 172 9.35 -3.78 8.19
CA GLU A 172 9.49 -3.65 9.64
C GLU A 172 8.41 -2.72 10.20
N ILE A 173 7.71 -3.17 11.24
CA ILE A 173 6.70 -2.36 11.93
C ILE A 173 7.03 -2.38 13.42
N PHE A 174 7.45 -1.23 13.93
CA PHE A 174 7.61 -1.03 15.37
C PHE A 174 6.37 -0.34 15.94
N THR A 175 5.80 -0.92 17.00
CA THR A 175 4.64 -0.34 17.69
C THR A 175 5.09 0.26 19.01
N LYS A 176 5.07 1.59 19.13
CA LYS A 176 5.23 2.24 20.42
C LYS A 176 3.89 2.23 21.12
N SER A 177 3.79 1.62 22.30
CA SER A 177 2.58 1.62 23.13
C SER A 177 2.89 2.15 24.52
N ASN A 178 2.08 3.11 24.98
CA ASN A 178 2.18 3.69 26.32
C ASN A 178 1.19 3.05 27.30
#